data_AF-A0A8J9YET9-F1
#
_entry.id   AF-A0A8J9YET9-F1
#
_cell.length_a   1.000
_cell.length_b   1.000
_cell.length_c   1.000
_cell.angle_alpha   90.00
_cell.angle_beta   90.00
_cell.angle_gamma   90.00
#
_symmetry.space_group_name_H-M   'P 1'
#
loop_
_entity.id
_entity.type
_entity.pdbx_description
1 polymer ?
#
loop_
_entity_poly.entity_id
_entity_poly.type
_entity_poly.pdbx_seq_one_letter_code
_entity_poly.pdbx_strand_id
1 'polypeptide(L)'
;MPEIQIGDYVITRDDGKKGREARVVGRAPQPRSYFVIDKTGRRLRRNRKHLVKLQNDLSPATFHSEMMIPDDEVMVRDCDSSGSAELATHCSSQLQVGDSDNCSPLSFSKNNDARQTRIAANKARDRIKRCF
;
A
#
# COMPACT_ATOMS: atom_id res chain seq x y z
N MET A 1 -1.93 -5.73 -12.70
CA MET A 1 -3.09 -5.23 -11.91
C MET A 1 -3.17 -3.73 -12.12
N PRO A 2 -4.35 -3.17 -12.41
CA PRO A 2 -4.50 -1.74 -12.70
C PRO A 2 -4.02 -0.87 -11.53
N GLU A 3 -3.55 0.34 -11.77
CA GLU A 3 -3.24 1.26 -10.68
C GLU A 3 -4.52 1.74 -10.00
N ILE A 4 -4.49 1.91 -8.67
CA ILE A 4 -5.61 2.44 -7.90
C ILE A 4 -5.24 3.85 -7.47
N GLN A 5 -6.12 4.80 -7.80
CA GLN A 5 -5.95 6.20 -7.48
C GLN A 5 -6.80 6.61 -6.27
N ILE A 6 -6.46 7.75 -5.68
CA ILE A 6 -7.27 8.36 -4.61
C ILE A 6 -8.60 8.78 -5.23
N GLY A 7 -9.70 8.48 -4.55
CA GLY A 7 -11.05 8.75 -5.02
C GLY A 7 -11.72 7.55 -5.70
N ASP A 8 -10.96 6.55 -6.15
CA ASP A 8 -11.51 5.35 -6.80
C ASP A 8 -12.45 4.57 -5.87
N TYR A 9 -13.53 4.06 -6.46
CA TYR A 9 -14.41 3.08 -5.82
C TYR A 9 -13.85 1.67 -6.01
N VAL A 10 -13.78 0.91 -4.92
CA VAL A 10 -13.14 -0.40 -4.89
C VAL A 10 -13.97 -1.40 -4.09
N ILE A 11 -13.86 -2.67 -4.42
CA ILE A 11 -14.28 -3.77 -3.57
C ILE A 11 -13.07 -4.30 -2.79
N THR A 12 -13.17 -4.35 -1.47
CA THR A 12 -12.21 -5.01 -0.59
C THR A 12 -12.52 -6.51 -0.54
N ARG A 13 -11.56 -7.36 -0.96
CA ARG A 13 -11.62 -8.81 -0.82
C ARG A 13 -10.90 -9.24 0.46
N ASP A 14 -11.69 -9.77 1.39
CA ASP A 14 -11.20 -10.49 2.56
C ASP A 14 -11.29 -11.99 2.25
N ASP A 15 -10.24 -12.75 2.52
CA ASP A 15 -10.19 -14.17 2.20
C ASP A 15 -11.39 -14.90 2.83
N GLY A 16 -12.26 -15.46 1.99
CA GLY A 16 -13.47 -16.18 2.39
C GLY A 16 -14.67 -15.32 2.83
N LYS A 17 -14.62 -13.99 2.70
CA LYS A 17 -15.76 -13.11 3.02
C LYS A 17 -16.30 -12.42 1.78
N LYS A 18 -17.61 -12.10 1.81
CA LYS A 18 -18.24 -11.26 0.79
C LYS A 18 -17.49 -9.93 0.70
N GLY A 19 -17.15 -9.54 -0.52
CA GLY A 19 -16.46 -8.28 -0.78
C GLY A 19 -17.30 -7.08 -0.32
N ARG A 20 -16.63 -6.06 0.20
CA ARG A 20 -17.29 -4.81 0.65
C ARG A 20 -16.85 -3.66 -0.22
N GLU A 21 -17.79 -2.79 -0.59
CA GLU A 21 -17.46 -1.57 -1.30
C GLU A 21 -16.82 -0.55 -0.35
N ALA A 22 -15.83 0.16 -0.87
CA ALA A 22 -15.11 1.21 -0.18
C ALA A 22 -14.61 2.25 -1.20
N ARG A 23 -14.25 3.43 -0.71
CA ARG A 23 -13.59 4.49 -1.49
C ARG A 23 -12.17 4.68 -1.02
N VAL A 24 -11.24 4.82 -1.96
CA VAL A 24 -9.82 5.05 -1.64
C VAL A 24 -9.64 6.51 -1.24
N VAL A 25 -9.03 6.74 -0.08
CA VAL A 25 -8.82 8.10 0.44
C VAL A 25 -7.35 8.53 0.47
N GLY A 26 -6.43 7.58 0.34
CA GLY A 26 -5.01 7.92 0.36
C GLY A 26 -4.11 6.70 0.21
N ARG A 27 -2.83 6.97 -0.08
CA ARG A 27 -1.77 5.98 0.05
C ARG A 27 -1.38 5.83 1.53
N ALA A 28 -1.10 4.60 1.94
CA ALA A 28 -0.52 4.31 3.24
C ALA A 28 1.02 4.39 3.15
N PRO A 29 1.73 4.63 4.26
CA PRO A 29 3.20 4.65 4.27
C PRO A 29 3.84 3.31 3.89
N GLN A 30 3.06 2.23 3.91
CA GLN A 30 3.51 0.90 3.55
C GLN A 30 3.40 0.67 2.03
N PRO A 31 4.35 -0.07 1.44
CA PRO A 31 4.36 -0.30 0.00
C PRO A 31 3.06 -0.95 -0.46
N ARG A 32 2.53 -0.42 -1.57
CA ARG A 32 1.33 -0.94 -2.25
C ARG A 32 0.10 -1.01 -1.33
N SER A 33 0.04 -0.21 -0.27
CA SER A 33 -1.07 -0.19 0.67
C SER A 33 -1.79 1.14 0.61
N TYR A 34 -3.11 1.10 0.82
CA TYR A 34 -4.01 2.24 0.69
C TYR A 34 -4.90 2.34 1.92
N PHE A 35 -5.32 3.57 2.23
CA PHE A 35 -6.43 3.82 3.14
C PHE A 35 -7.73 3.85 2.33
N VAL A 36 -8.72 3.11 2.80
CA VAL A 36 -10.06 3.07 2.22
C VAL A 36 -11.10 3.38 3.29
N ILE A 37 -12.20 4.00 2.90
CA ILE A 37 -13.36 4.23 3.76
C ILE A 37 -14.50 3.35 3.26
N ASP A 38 -15.03 2.49 4.12
CA ASP A 38 -16.17 1.64 3.80
C ASP A 38 -17.51 2.41 3.85
N LYS A 39 -18.62 1.76 3.47
CA LYS A 39 -19.96 2.37 3.57
C LYS A 39 -20.36 2.79 4.99
N THR A 40 -19.71 2.27 6.03
CA THR A 40 -19.97 2.63 7.43
C THR A 40 -19.14 3.83 7.89
N GLY A 41 -18.31 4.40 7.02
CA GLY A 41 -17.40 5.49 7.36
C GLY A 41 -16.12 5.04 8.06
N ARG A 42 -15.88 3.73 8.21
CA ARG A 42 -14.67 3.22 8.87
C ARG A 42 -13.49 3.29 7.93
N ARG A 43 -12.41 3.91 8.41
CA ARG A 43 -11.13 3.97 7.70
C ARG A 43 -10.33 2.68 7.95
N LEU A 44 -10.01 1.98 6.89
CA LEU A 44 -9.28 0.71 6.89
C LEU A 44 -8.00 0.83 6.06
N ARG A 45 -6.95 0.13 6.47
CA ARG A 45 -5.73 -0.03 5.67
C ARG A 45 -5.79 -1.35 4.91
N ARG A 46 -5.61 -1.31 3.59
CA ARG A 46 -5.65 -2.50 2.72
C ARG A 46 -4.53 -2.51 1.70
N ASN A 47 -3.95 -3.68 1.46
CA ASN A 47 -2.96 -3.86 0.40
C ASN A 47 -3.67 -3.91 -0.96
N ARG A 48 -3.00 -3.42 -2.01
CA ARG A 48 -3.44 -3.43 -3.41
C ARG A 48 -4.03 -4.78 -3.83
N LYS A 49 -3.44 -5.90 -3.41
CA LYS A 49 -3.90 -7.25 -3.78
C LYS A 49 -5.32 -7.57 -3.31
N HIS A 50 -5.78 -6.89 -2.25
CA HIS A 50 -7.12 -7.05 -1.69
C HIS A 50 -8.13 -6.05 -2.26
N LEU A 51 -7.72 -5.18 -3.19
CA LEU A 51 -8.58 -4.14 -3.74
C LEU A 51 -8.88 -4.46 -5.21
N VAL A 52 -10.16 -4.44 -5.56
CA VAL A 52 -10.62 -4.56 -6.95
C VAL A 52 -11.28 -3.25 -7.32
N LYS A 53 -10.72 -2.55 -8.31
CA LYS A 53 -11.32 -1.31 -8.82
C LYS A 53 -12.66 -1.66 -9.46
N LEU A 54 -13.70 -0.95 -9.07
CA LEU A 54 -14.96 -0.96 -9.79
C LEU A 54 -14.75 -0.10 -11.03
N GLN A 55 -14.93 -0.67 -12.22
CA GLN A 55 -15.07 0.13 -13.42
C GLN A 55 -16.40 0.85 -13.29
N ASN A 56 -16.34 2.14 -12.93
CA ASN A 56 -17.48 3.00 -13.17
C ASN A 56 -17.47 3.26 -14.67
N ASP A 57 -18.33 2.58 -15.42
CA ASP A 57 -18.55 2.82 -16.86
C ASP A 57 -19.20 4.19 -17.15
N LEU A 58 -19.17 5.11 -16.18
CA LEU A 58 -19.47 6.51 -16.36
C LEU A 58 -18.21 7.21 -16.88
N SER A 59 -17.83 6.90 -18.11
CA SER A 59 -17.00 7.79 -18.91
C SER A 59 -17.71 9.14 -18.99
N PRO A 60 -17.20 10.24 -18.41
CA PRO A 60 -17.51 11.53 -19.00
C PRO A 60 -16.87 11.50 -20.38
N ALA A 61 -17.71 11.44 -21.40
CA ALA A 61 -17.30 11.64 -22.78
C ALA A 61 -16.43 12.89 -22.84
N THR A 62 -15.12 12.70 -22.83
CA THR A 62 -14.15 13.75 -23.12
C THR A 62 -14.26 13.89 -24.63
N PHE A 63 -15.21 14.71 -25.07
CA PHE A 63 -15.17 15.28 -26.39
C PHE A 63 -13.85 16.03 -26.47
N HIS A 64 -12.84 15.38 -27.03
CA HIS A 64 -11.61 16.02 -27.43
C HIS A 64 -12.02 16.93 -28.60
N SER A 65 -12.35 18.18 -28.28
CA SER A 65 -12.55 19.22 -29.27
C SER A 65 -11.18 19.47 -29.89
N GLU A 66 -10.95 18.94 -31.10
CA GLU A 66 -9.81 19.30 -31.94
C GLU A 66 -9.92 20.78 -32.30
N MET A 67 -9.43 21.67 -31.43
CA MET A 67 -9.03 23.00 -31.87
C MET A 67 -7.68 22.86 -32.56
N MET A 68 -7.73 22.86 -33.89
CA MET A 68 -6.60 23.24 -34.75
C MET A 68 -5.97 24.52 -34.18
N ILE A 69 -4.70 24.44 -33.78
CA ILE A 69 -3.86 25.62 -33.59
C ILE A 69 -3.10 25.81 -34.92
N PRO A 70 -3.27 26.94 -35.63
CA PRO A 70 -2.51 27.23 -36.84
C PRO A 70 -1.02 27.36 -36.52
N ASP A 71 -0.17 26.79 -37.38
CA ASP A 71 1.26 27.07 -37.48
C ASP A 71 1.52 28.57 -37.56
N ASP A 72 2.23 29.12 -36.57
CA ASP A 72 2.97 30.36 -36.74
C ASP A 72 4.38 30.19 -36.16
N GLU A 73 5.31 30.20 -37.09
CA GLU A 73 6.76 30.10 -36.95
C GLU A 73 7.32 31.18 -36.01
N VAL A 74 8.02 30.80 -34.94
CA VAL A 74 8.88 31.75 -34.20
C VAL A 74 10.14 31.08 -33.64
N MET A 75 11.20 31.19 -34.45
CA MET A 75 12.60 31.48 -34.12
C MET A 75 13.21 30.82 -32.87
N VAL A 76 14.04 29.82 -33.16
CA VAL A 76 15.18 29.30 -32.38
C VAL A 76 15.98 30.41 -31.69
N ARG A 77 16.27 30.25 -30.39
CA ARG A 77 17.37 30.91 -29.71
C ARG A 77 18.23 29.87 -29.00
N ASP A 78 19.38 29.61 -29.59
CA ASP A 78 20.49 28.93 -28.94
C ASP A 78 21.02 29.80 -27.79
N CYS A 79 21.11 29.23 -26.60
CA CYS A 79 21.82 29.83 -25.48
C CYS A 79 22.81 28.79 -24.94
N ASP A 80 23.99 28.78 -25.53
CA ASP A 80 25.19 28.15 -25.00
C ASP A 80 25.56 28.81 -23.66
N SER A 81 25.33 28.09 -22.56
CA SER A 81 26.03 28.36 -21.30
C SER A 81 27.01 27.22 -21.04
N SER A 82 28.20 27.36 -21.62
CA SER A 82 29.40 26.69 -21.15
C SER A 82 29.84 27.32 -19.83
N GLY A 83 29.84 26.53 -18.75
CA GLY A 83 30.28 26.94 -17.43
C GLY A 83 30.88 25.77 -16.67
N SER A 84 32.16 25.54 -16.92
CA SER A 84 33.06 24.61 -16.23
C SER A 84 33.20 24.93 -14.73
N ALA A 85 33.21 23.90 -13.88
CA ALA A 85 34.21 23.74 -12.82
C ALA A 85 34.06 22.38 -12.12
N GLU A 86 35.21 21.72 -12.01
CA GLU A 86 35.45 20.42 -11.44
C GLU A 86 35.61 20.46 -9.91
N LEU A 87 35.71 19.26 -9.34
CA LEU A 87 36.48 18.86 -8.15
C LEU A 87 35.81 18.84 -6.75
N ALA A 88 35.85 17.61 -6.20
CA ALA A 88 36.07 17.21 -4.81
C ALA A 88 35.02 17.66 -3.76
N THR A 89 34.52 16.79 -2.88
CA THR A 89 35.33 16.24 -1.78
C THR A 89 34.58 15.08 -1.11
N HIS A 90 35.27 13.95 -0.92
CA HIS A 90 34.89 12.88 -0.01
C HIS A 90 34.74 13.42 1.41
N CYS A 91 33.64 13.12 2.10
CA CYS A 91 33.64 13.08 3.56
C CYS A 91 33.00 11.78 4.06
N SER A 92 33.87 10.81 4.28
CA SER A 92 33.67 9.73 5.24
C SER A 92 33.60 10.34 6.64
N SER A 93 32.56 10.00 7.39
CA SER A 93 32.62 9.99 8.85
C SER A 93 31.99 8.70 9.33
N GLN A 94 32.86 7.72 9.56
CA GLN A 94 32.64 6.49 10.29
C GLN A 94 33.30 6.66 11.67
N LEU A 95 32.76 5.97 12.69
CA LEU A 95 33.31 5.75 14.04
C LEU A 95 32.93 6.84 15.07
N GLN A 96 32.45 6.55 16.30
CA GLN A 96 32.45 5.33 17.10
C GLN A 96 31.48 5.47 18.30
N VAL A 97 30.89 4.33 18.68
CA VAL A 97 30.75 3.79 20.06
C VAL A 97 30.10 4.67 21.12
N GLY A 98 28.89 4.29 21.50
CA GLY A 98 28.29 4.53 22.81
C GLY A 98 27.50 3.29 23.22
N ASP A 99 27.94 2.69 24.31
CA ASP A 99 27.59 1.36 24.82
C ASP A 99 26.11 1.12 25.14
N SER A 100 25.72 -0.14 24.94
CA SER A 100 24.83 -0.97 25.76
C SER A 100 23.68 -0.29 26.50
N ASP A 101 22.47 -0.44 25.95
CA ASP A 101 21.37 -1.01 26.74
C ASP A 101 20.59 -2.02 25.91
N ASN A 102 20.81 -3.26 26.30
CA ASN A 102 20.18 -4.48 25.85
C ASN A 102 18.72 -4.47 26.33
N CYS A 103 17.77 -4.08 25.47
CA CYS A 103 16.36 -4.34 25.69
C CYS A 103 15.81 -5.19 24.55
N SER A 104 15.80 -6.50 24.81
CA SER A 104 15.33 -7.59 23.96
C SER A 104 13.96 -7.33 23.31
N PRO A 105 13.73 -7.85 22.09
CA PRO A 105 12.43 -7.77 21.43
C PRO A 105 11.48 -8.81 22.02
N LEU A 106 10.57 -8.41 22.92
CA LEU A 106 9.52 -9.30 23.41
C LEU A 106 8.30 -9.29 22.48
N SER A 107 8.35 -10.24 21.54
CA SER A 107 7.29 -11.15 21.12
C SER A 107 5.97 -10.57 20.56
N PHE A 108 5.95 -10.39 19.25
CA PHE A 108 4.76 -10.68 18.45
C PHE A 108 4.43 -12.17 18.54
N SER A 109 3.41 -12.59 19.32
CA SER A 109 2.84 -13.93 19.13
C SER A 109 1.40 -14.12 19.67
N LYS A 110 0.47 -13.21 19.35
CA LYS A 110 -0.98 -13.43 19.62
C LYS A 110 -1.66 -14.47 18.71
N ASN A 111 -0.93 -15.09 17.77
CA ASN A 111 -1.48 -16.03 16.79
C ASN A 111 -1.21 -17.51 17.12
N ASN A 112 -0.40 -17.81 18.13
CA ASN A 112 -0.10 -19.19 18.52
C ASN A 112 -1.11 -19.78 19.53
N ASP A 113 -1.71 -18.92 20.35
CA ASP A 113 -2.61 -19.34 21.43
C ASP A 113 -3.86 -20.05 20.87
N ALA A 114 -4.50 -19.47 19.85
CA ALA A 114 -5.70 -20.05 19.24
C ALA A 114 -5.46 -21.44 18.62
N ARG A 115 -4.27 -21.67 18.04
CA ARG A 115 -3.90 -22.98 17.48
C ARG A 115 -3.63 -24.00 18.59
N GLN A 116 -2.93 -23.59 19.65
CA GLN A 116 -2.66 -24.46 20.80
C GLN A 116 -3.96 -24.85 21.54
N THR A 117 -4.88 -23.91 21.76
CA THR A 117 -6.18 -24.20 22.39
C THR A 117 -6.99 -25.22 21.59
N ARG A 118 -7.00 -25.12 20.26
CA ARG A 118 -7.72 -26.07 19.39
C ARG A 118 -7.14 -27.48 19.45
N ILE A 119 -5.81 -27.60 19.49
CA ILE A 119 -5.11 -28.89 19.62
C ILE A 119 -5.39 -29.51 21.00
N ALA A 120 -5.34 -28.71 22.07
CA ALA A 120 -5.64 -29.18 23.43
C ALA A 120 -7.09 -29.65 23.57
N ALA A 121 -8.06 -28.90 23.01
CA ALA A 121 -9.48 -29.26 23.05
C ALA A 121 -9.78 -30.57 22.31
N ASN A 122 -9.19 -30.77 21.12
CA ASN A 122 -9.34 -32.02 20.37
C ASN A 122 -8.73 -33.21 21.14
N LYS A 123 -7.53 -33.02 21.72
CA LYS A 123 -6.86 -34.05 22.53
C LYS A 123 -7.68 -34.45 23.76
N ALA A 124 -8.37 -33.50 24.42
CA ALA A 124 -9.24 -33.80 25.56
C ALA A 124 -10.46 -34.62 25.15
N ARG A 125 -11.10 -34.28 24.02
CA ARG A 125 -12.27 -35.00 23.49
C ARG A 125 -11.95 -36.46 23.16
N ASP A 126 -10.77 -36.73 22.62
CA ASP A 126 -10.33 -38.09 22.27
C ASP A 126 -9.98 -38.96 23.49
N ARG A 127 -9.71 -38.34 24.65
CA ARG A 127 -9.52 -39.09 25.91
C ARG A 127 -10.86 -39.53 26.48
N ILE A 128 -11.88 -38.67 26.44
CA ILE A 128 -13.23 -39.00 26.94
C ILE A 128 -13.85 -40.15 26.13
N LYS A 129 -13.69 -40.14 24.80
CA LYS A 129 -14.19 -41.21 23.91
C LYS A 129 -13.53 -42.58 24.12
N ARG A 130 -12.37 -42.64 24.78
CA ARG A 130 -11.67 -43.89 25.07
C ARG A 130 -11.97 -44.45 26.46
N CYS A 131 -12.76 -43.73 27.26
CA CYS A 131 -13.18 -44.13 28.60
C CYS A 131 -14.62 -44.67 28.65
N PHE A 132 -15.28 -44.78 27.50
CA PHE A 132 -16.56 -45.46 27.29
C PHE A 132 -16.38 -46.48 26.16
#